data_AF-A0A151I7R2-F1
#
_entry.id   AF-A0A151I7R2-F1
#
_cell.length_a   1.000
_cell.length_b   1.000
_cell.length_c   1.000
_cell.angle_alpha   90.00
_cell.angle_beta   90.00
_cell.angle_gamma   90.00
#
_symmetry.space_group_name_H-M   'P 1'
#
loop_
_entity.id
_entity.type
_entity.pdbx_description
1 polymer ?
#
loop_
_entity_poly.entity_id
_entity_poly.type
_entity_poly.pdbx_seq_one_letter_code
_entity_poly.pdbx_strand_id
1 'polypeptide(L)'
;MLLNRMGPIGQEIYRTFSFYEDKNPENIDVLIKKFDLYCLYGDKKRGTKDIDEYIHELKFFAVAQDYIDPIMIVKEKIIQEMSTQRFTGKAALLIESKGEKLISYLQSMDLYHITLFWKQCEDLMAQKINETPKQNSTYVKFATTESTHSGIKQNQNQYTAWRYRSQLCLPKLCCTYCNKYKQFNHYTDNYEDKYIYDCTKCGMSHIQSHCPAYGELCMKCGKMNHFSMKCRVPFVTDCSKCGMNHAKLMCPAQGRICRHCNKLNHLEVKCPDRPSVFEQIQSIC
;
A
#
# COMPACT_ATOMS: atom_id res chain seq x y z
N MET A 1 -32.57 10.36 12.26
CA MET A 1 -32.02 10.06 10.92
C MET A 1 -30.89 11.02 10.57
N LEU A 2 -29.69 10.50 10.31
CA LEU A 2 -28.50 11.28 9.90
C LEU A 2 -28.80 12.19 8.69
N LEU A 3 -29.61 11.69 7.75
CA LEU A 3 -30.12 12.39 6.57
C LEU A 3 -30.71 13.77 6.84
N ASN A 4 -31.48 13.92 7.92
CA ASN A 4 -32.13 15.20 8.28
C ASN A 4 -31.15 16.23 8.84
N ARG A 5 -29.90 15.83 9.12
CA ARG A 5 -28.80 16.70 9.55
C ARG A 5 -27.82 17.00 8.42
N MET A 6 -27.96 16.37 7.25
CA MET A 6 -27.08 16.58 6.10
C MET A 6 -27.63 17.70 5.21
N GLY A 7 -26.73 18.58 4.77
CA GLY A 7 -27.05 19.58 3.75
C GLY A 7 -27.41 18.94 2.41
N PRO A 8 -27.93 19.73 1.45
CA PRO A 8 -28.44 19.23 0.17
C PRO A 8 -27.41 18.39 -0.60
N ILE A 9 -26.13 18.79 -0.58
CA ILE A 9 -25.01 18.05 -1.20
C ILE A 9 -24.86 16.65 -0.59
N GLY A 10 -24.91 16.53 0.74
CA GLY A 10 -24.80 15.23 1.43
C GLY A 10 -25.97 14.31 1.11
N GLN A 11 -27.17 14.87 0.93
CA GLN A 11 -28.35 14.11 0.53
C GLN A 11 -28.28 13.64 -0.93
N GLU A 12 -27.67 14.44 -1.82
CA GLU A 12 -27.43 14.03 -3.21
C GLU A 12 -26.44 12.87 -3.28
N ILE A 13 -25.32 12.98 -2.56
CA ILE A 13 -24.33 11.89 -2.45
C ILE A 13 -24.97 10.63 -1.87
N TYR A 14 -25.77 10.76 -0.81
CA TYR A 14 -26.49 9.63 -0.23
C TYR A 14 -27.32 8.85 -1.27
N ARG A 15 -27.99 9.55 -2.19
CA ARG A 15 -28.82 8.92 -3.23
C ARG A 15 -28.00 8.11 -4.23
N THR A 16 -26.69 8.32 -4.32
CA THR A 16 -25.78 7.52 -5.15
C THR A 16 -25.38 6.20 -4.51
N PHE A 17 -25.59 6.06 -3.19
CA PHE A 17 -25.19 4.87 -2.46
C PHE A 17 -26.14 3.71 -2.71
N SER A 18 -25.58 2.55 -3.04
CA SER A 18 -26.34 1.32 -3.12
C SER A 18 -26.30 0.54 -1.80
N PHE A 19 -27.45 0.00 -1.40
CA PHE A 19 -27.64 -0.80 -0.18
C PHE A 19 -28.19 -2.18 -0.57
N TYR A 20 -27.40 -2.97 -1.29
CA TYR A 20 -27.88 -4.24 -1.86
C TYR A 20 -28.09 -5.36 -0.83
N GLU A 21 -27.38 -5.34 0.31
CA GLU A 21 -27.51 -6.39 1.34
C GLU A 21 -27.81 -5.87 2.76
N ASP A 22 -27.60 -4.58 3.04
CA ASP A 22 -27.93 -3.99 4.34
C ASP A 22 -29.41 -3.61 4.41
N LYS A 23 -30.20 -4.49 5.01
CA LYS A 23 -31.63 -4.25 5.30
C LYS A 23 -31.89 -3.08 6.26
N ASN A 24 -30.84 -2.45 6.79
CA ASN A 24 -30.98 -1.34 7.71
C ASN A 24 -30.18 -0.12 7.24
N PRO A 25 -30.72 0.72 6.33
CA PRO A 25 -30.11 1.99 5.93
C PRO A 25 -29.98 2.98 7.10
N GLU A 26 -30.53 2.65 8.26
CA GLU A 26 -30.38 3.43 9.50
C GLU A 26 -29.11 3.08 10.29
N ASN A 27 -28.34 2.07 9.87
CA ASN A 27 -27.04 1.79 10.49
C ASN A 27 -26.05 2.92 10.15
N ILE A 28 -25.84 3.79 11.14
CA ILE A 28 -25.00 4.98 11.03
C ILE A 28 -23.55 4.61 10.68
N ASP A 29 -23.04 3.47 11.16
CA ASP A 29 -21.65 3.06 10.90
C ASP A 29 -21.45 2.67 9.43
N VAL A 30 -22.41 1.96 8.84
CA VAL A 30 -22.41 1.62 7.41
C VAL A 30 -22.47 2.89 6.57
N LEU A 31 -23.30 3.85 6.99
CA LEU A 31 -23.46 5.11 6.29
C LEU A 31 -22.19 5.96 6.34
N ILE A 32 -21.55 6.09 7.51
CA ILE A 32 -20.28 6.79 7.69
C ILE A 32 -19.21 6.15 6.79
N LYS A 33 -19.08 4.82 6.79
CA LYS A 33 -18.12 4.12 5.92
C LYS A 33 -18.33 4.42 4.44
N LYS A 34 -19.58 4.50 3.97
CA LYS A 34 -19.88 4.86 2.57
C LYS A 34 -19.49 6.31 2.25
N PHE A 35 -19.70 7.23 3.19
CA PHE A 35 -19.23 8.60 3.05
C PHE A 35 -17.71 8.68 3.06
N ASP A 36 -17.01 7.96 3.94
CA ASP A 36 -15.54 7.88 3.95
C ASP A 36 -15.01 7.39 2.59
N LEU A 37 -15.59 6.31 2.05
CA LEU A 37 -15.25 5.80 0.72
C LEU A 37 -15.48 6.83 -0.38
N TYR A 38 -16.60 7.53 -0.34
CA TYR A 38 -16.91 8.58 -1.31
C TYR A 38 -15.95 9.77 -1.19
N CYS A 39 -15.63 10.22 0.03
CA CYS A 39 -14.70 11.31 0.26
C CYS A 39 -13.27 10.96 -0.21
N LEU A 40 -12.85 9.71 -0.02
CA LEU A 40 -11.51 9.26 -0.43
C LEU A 40 -11.39 9.00 -1.94
N TYR A 41 -12.39 8.34 -2.52
CA TYR A 41 -12.27 7.79 -3.88
C TYR A 41 -13.27 8.40 -4.86
N GLY A 42 -14.34 9.03 -4.39
CA GLY A 42 -15.44 9.53 -5.20
C GLY A 42 -15.96 8.45 -6.16
N ASP A 43 -16.17 8.86 -7.41
CA ASP A 43 -16.65 7.98 -8.49
C ASP A 43 -15.53 7.20 -9.18
N LYS A 44 -14.33 7.14 -8.59
CA LYS A 44 -13.21 6.40 -9.18
C LYS A 44 -13.58 4.93 -9.32
N LYS A 45 -13.46 4.42 -10.55
CA LYS A 45 -13.63 3.02 -10.92
C LYS A 45 -12.32 2.47 -11.47
N ARG A 46 -12.15 1.15 -11.39
CA ARG A 46 -10.97 0.45 -11.94
C ARG A 46 -10.74 0.70 -13.44
N GLY A 47 -11.79 0.69 -14.25
CA GLY A 47 -11.67 0.73 -15.71
C GLY A 47 -10.99 -0.53 -16.25
N THR A 48 -10.02 -0.38 -17.15
CA THR A 48 -9.28 -1.49 -17.78
C THR A 48 -7.96 -1.84 -17.10
N LYS A 49 -7.65 -1.20 -15.97
CA LYS A 49 -6.38 -1.39 -15.27
C LYS A 49 -6.27 -2.80 -14.70
N ASP A 50 -5.03 -3.25 -14.55
CA ASP A 50 -4.77 -4.45 -13.75
C ASP A 50 -5.25 -4.23 -12.31
N ILE A 51 -5.71 -5.30 -11.66
CA ILE A 51 -6.28 -5.18 -10.31
C ILE A 51 -5.21 -4.81 -9.27
N ASP A 52 -3.97 -5.26 -9.42
CA ASP A 52 -2.89 -4.90 -8.49
C ASP A 52 -2.53 -3.43 -8.65
N GLU A 53 -2.48 -2.94 -9.90
CA GLU A 53 -2.29 -1.52 -10.21
C GLU A 53 -3.40 -0.67 -9.58
N TYR A 54 -4.66 -1.09 -9.75
CA TYR A 54 -5.80 -0.38 -9.18
C TYR A 54 -5.78 -0.36 -7.64
N ILE A 55 -5.48 -1.49 -7.00
CA ILE A 55 -5.35 -1.58 -5.54
C ILE A 55 -4.20 -0.71 -5.04
N HIS A 56 -3.09 -0.66 -5.78
CA HIS A 56 -1.97 0.19 -5.43
C HIS A 56 -2.37 1.68 -5.46
N GLU A 57 -3.10 2.12 -6.48
CA GLU A 57 -3.65 3.47 -6.55
C GLU A 57 -4.56 3.76 -5.35
N LEU A 58 -5.52 2.88 -5.05
CA LEU A 58 -6.43 3.09 -3.93
C LEU A 58 -5.68 3.17 -2.59
N LYS A 59 -4.66 2.34 -2.38
CA LYS A 59 -3.79 2.41 -1.20
C LYS A 59 -3.04 3.73 -1.14
N PHE A 60 -2.50 4.18 -2.27
CA PHE A 60 -1.79 5.44 -2.36
C PHE A 60 -2.69 6.61 -1.95
N PHE A 61 -3.93 6.68 -2.46
CA PHE A 61 -4.88 7.72 -2.07
C PHE A 61 -5.25 7.67 -0.59
N ALA A 62 -5.47 6.48 -0.02
CA ALA A 62 -5.79 6.35 1.40
C ALA A 62 -4.63 6.78 2.32
N VAL A 63 -3.39 6.41 1.96
CA VAL A 63 -2.19 6.83 2.69
C VAL A 63 -1.95 8.33 2.55
N ALA A 64 -2.12 8.89 1.35
CA ALA A 64 -1.94 10.31 1.10
C ALA A 64 -2.95 11.20 1.86
N GLN A 65 -4.08 10.63 2.28
CA GLN A 65 -5.11 11.29 3.09
C GLN A 65 -5.01 10.94 4.58
N ASP A 66 -3.91 10.32 5.02
CA ASP A 66 -3.68 9.88 6.40
C ASP A 66 -4.84 9.04 6.99
N TYR A 67 -5.50 8.22 6.16
CA TYR A 67 -6.58 7.36 6.64
C TYR A 67 -6.04 6.34 7.63
N ILE A 68 -6.74 6.14 8.75
CA ILE A 68 -6.28 5.36 9.91
C ILE A 68 -5.93 3.92 9.52
N ASP A 69 -6.75 3.30 8.67
CA ASP A 69 -6.53 1.95 8.16
C ASP A 69 -6.67 1.90 6.63
N PRO A 70 -5.58 2.19 5.89
CA PRO A 70 -5.60 2.20 4.42
C PRO A 70 -5.90 0.83 3.83
N ILE A 71 -5.59 -0.26 4.52
CA ILE A 71 -5.84 -1.61 4.01
C ILE A 71 -7.33 -1.93 4.10
N MET A 72 -7.95 -1.62 5.24
CA MET A 72 -9.38 -1.85 5.45
C MET A 72 -10.24 -1.05 4.47
N ILE A 73 -9.95 0.23 4.28
CA ILE A 73 -10.78 1.07 3.40
C ILE A 73 -10.65 0.68 1.92
N VAL A 74 -9.46 0.25 1.50
CA VAL A 74 -9.26 -0.32 0.17
C VAL A 74 -10.03 -1.63 0.02
N LYS A 75 -9.98 -2.51 1.03
CA LYS A 75 -10.77 -3.74 1.04
C LYS A 75 -12.27 -3.44 0.87
N GLU A 76 -12.81 -2.49 1.62
CA GLU A 76 -14.23 -2.12 1.52
C GLU A 76 -14.57 -1.56 0.13
N LYS A 77 -13.70 -0.73 -0.46
CA LYS A 77 -13.86 -0.24 -1.84
C LYS A 77 -13.91 -1.38 -2.85
N ILE A 78 -13.01 -2.35 -2.73
CA ILE A 78 -12.94 -3.52 -3.62
C ILE A 78 -14.20 -4.39 -3.50
N ILE A 79 -14.65 -4.66 -2.27
CA ILE A 79 -15.89 -5.41 -2.02
C ILE A 79 -17.08 -4.70 -2.67
N GLN A 80 -17.18 -3.37 -2.53
CA GLN A 80 -18.24 -2.59 -3.16
C GLN A 80 -18.23 -2.74 -4.68
N GLU A 81 -17.06 -2.62 -5.33
CA GLU A 81 -16.99 -2.74 -6.78
C GLU A 81 -17.32 -4.15 -7.28
N MET A 82 -16.78 -5.19 -6.64
CA MET A 82 -17.12 -6.58 -6.95
C MET A 82 -18.61 -6.83 -6.81
N SER A 83 -19.26 -6.31 -5.76
CA SER A 83 -20.70 -6.49 -5.53
C SER A 83 -21.57 -5.80 -6.58
N THR A 84 -21.04 -4.77 -7.24
CA THR A 84 -21.71 -4.09 -8.36
C THR A 84 -21.37 -4.66 -9.74
N GLN A 85 -20.36 -5.52 -9.82
CA GLN A 85 -19.92 -6.10 -11.08
C GLN A 85 -20.87 -7.21 -11.54
N ARG A 86 -21.20 -7.21 -12.83
CA ARG A 86 -21.98 -8.28 -13.44
C ARG A 86 -21.06 -9.43 -13.86
N PHE A 87 -20.95 -10.44 -13.01
CA PHE A 87 -20.24 -11.67 -13.36
C PHE A 87 -21.08 -12.56 -14.29
N THR A 88 -20.42 -13.29 -15.21
CA THR A 88 -21.11 -14.16 -16.17
C THR A 88 -20.37 -15.48 -16.38
N GLY A 89 -21.05 -16.49 -16.94
CA GLY A 89 -20.42 -17.77 -17.29
C GLY A 89 -19.91 -18.54 -16.07
N LYS A 90 -18.73 -19.16 -16.20
CA LYS A 90 -18.11 -19.95 -15.11
C LYS A 90 -17.85 -19.11 -13.85
N ALA A 91 -17.63 -17.80 -13.98
CA ALA A 91 -17.44 -16.90 -12.84
C ALA A 91 -18.73 -16.68 -12.04
N ALA A 92 -19.90 -16.62 -12.70
CA ALA A 92 -21.18 -16.51 -11.99
C ALA A 92 -21.45 -17.76 -11.14
N LEU A 93 -21.21 -18.95 -11.70
CA LEU A 93 -21.33 -20.23 -10.98
C LEU A 93 -20.34 -20.32 -9.80
N LEU A 94 -19.11 -19.81 -9.98
CA LEU A 94 -18.13 -19.76 -8.89
C LEU A 94 -18.64 -18.89 -7.73
N ILE A 95 -19.24 -17.73 -8.03
CA ILE A 95 -19.79 -16.84 -7.01
C ILE A 95 -20.96 -17.50 -6.27
N GLU A 96 -21.89 -18.11 -7.00
CA GLU A 96 -23.01 -18.86 -6.42
C GLU A 96 -22.53 -19.99 -5.50
N SER A 97 -21.41 -20.65 -5.84
CA SER A 97 -20.83 -21.70 -5.01
C SER A 97 -20.27 -21.23 -3.65
N LYS A 98 -20.08 -19.91 -3.45
CA LYS A 98 -19.57 -19.35 -2.19
C LYS A 98 -20.66 -19.06 -1.17
N GLY A 99 -21.91 -19.40 -1.48
CA GLY A 99 -23.07 -19.26 -0.60
C GLY A 99 -23.97 -18.09 -0.99
N GLU A 100 -25.04 -17.90 -0.21
CA GLU A 100 -26.12 -16.95 -0.54
C GLU A 100 -25.71 -15.47 -0.46
N LYS A 101 -24.60 -15.14 0.21
CA LYS A 101 -24.16 -13.76 0.48
C LYS A 101 -22.71 -13.53 0.08
N LEU A 102 -22.51 -12.98 -1.11
CA LEU A 102 -21.17 -12.66 -1.63
C LEU A 102 -20.45 -11.65 -0.73
N ILE A 103 -21.13 -10.61 -0.25
CA ILE A 103 -20.49 -9.59 0.61
C ILE A 103 -19.97 -10.22 1.89
N SER A 104 -20.77 -11.05 2.56
CA SER A 104 -20.36 -11.73 3.80
C SER A 104 -19.14 -12.64 3.56
N TYR A 105 -19.13 -13.38 2.45
CA TYR A 105 -17.97 -14.18 2.05
C TYR A 105 -16.71 -13.33 1.87
N LEU A 106 -16.80 -12.23 1.09
CA LEU A 106 -15.66 -11.34 0.85
C LEU A 106 -15.20 -10.62 2.13
N GLN A 107 -16.12 -10.23 3.02
CA GLN A 107 -15.79 -9.61 4.30
C GLN A 107 -14.97 -10.53 5.22
N SER A 108 -15.17 -11.85 5.13
CA SER A 108 -14.41 -12.83 5.91
C SER A 108 -12.94 -12.99 5.47
N MET A 109 -12.60 -12.55 4.27
CA MET A 109 -11.27 -12.69 3.67
C MET A 109 -10.43 -11.42 3.86
N ASP A 110 -9.10 -11.54 3.80
CA ASP A 110 -8.23 -10.36 3.70
C ASP A 110 -8.16 -9.79 2.28
N LEU A 111 -7.57 -8.60 2.12
CA LEU A 111 -7.46 -7.93 0.83
C LEU A 111 -6.70 -8.77 -0.22
N TYR A 112 -5.68 -9.53 0.20
CA TYR A 112 -4.88 -10.35 -0.72
C TYR A 112 -5.73 -11.47 -1.31
N HIS A 113 -6.44 -12.22 -0.46
CA HIS A 113 -7.29 -13.30 -0.89
C HIS A 113 -8.47 -12.81 -1.75
N ILE A 114 -9.04 -11.63 -1.43
CA ILE A 114 -10.09 -11.02 -2.27
C ILE A 114 -9.54 -10.66 -3.65
N THR A 115 -8.33 -10.11 -3.71
CA THR A 115 -7.66 -9.77 -4.98
C THR A 115 -7.48 -11.01 -5.85
N LEU A 116 -6.98 -12.11 -5.25
CA LEU A 116 -6.81 -13.37 -5.97
C LEU A 116 -8.14 -13.95 -6.46
N PHE A 117 -9.17 -13.88 -5.62
CA PHE A 117 -10.51 -14.33 -5.98
C PHE A 117 -11.08 -13.50 -7.15
N TRP A 118 -10.87 -12.19 -7.15
CA TRP A 118 -11.30 -11.33 -8.27
C TRP A 118 -10.58 -11.72 -9.56
N LYS A 119 -9.25 -11.89 -9.54
CA LYS A 119 -8.49 -12.36 -10.71
C LYS A 119 -9.04 -13.66 -11.28
N GLN A 120 -9.31 -14.64 -10.42
CA GLN A 120 -9.89 -15.92 -10.82
C GLN A 120 -11.25 -15.75 -11.53
N CYS A 121 -12.12 -14.87 -11.01
CA CYS A 121 -13.37 -14.54 -11.67
C CYS A 121 -13.15 -13.91 -13.05
N GLU A 122 -12.16 -13.03 -13.21
CA GLU A 122 -11.83 -12.42 -14.50
C GLU A 122 -11.33 -13.43 -15.51
N ASP A 123 -10.43 -14.33 -15.10
CA ASP A 123 -9.93 -15.41 -15.95
C ASP A 123 -11.07 -16.32 -16.43
N LEU A 124 -11.98 -16.69 -15.53
CA LEU A 124 -13.16 -17.50 -15.86
C LEU A 124 -14.14 -16.80 -16.80
N MET A 125 -14.21 -15.46 -16.75
CA MET A 125 -14.99 -14.68 -17.72
C MET A 125 -14.29 -14.60 -19.08
N ALA A 126 -12.95 -14.51 -19.10
CA ALA A 126 -12.14 -14.45 -20.32
C ALA A 126 -12.07 -15.78 -21.08
N GLN A 127 -12.19 -16.92 -20.40
CA GLN A 127 -12.13 -18.28 -20.98
C GLN A 127 -13.25 -18.61 -21.99
N LYS A 128 -14.21 -17.70 -22.24
CA LYS A 128 -15.31 -17.91 -23.19
C LYS A 128 -14.95 -17.78 -24.68
N ILE A 129 -13.70 -17.47 -25.06
CA ILE A 129 -13.36 -17.27 -26.48
C ILE A 129 -12.88 -18.56 -27.19
N ASN A 130 -12.46 -19.62 -26.48
CA ASN A 130 -11.70 -20.71 -27.12
C ASN A 130 -12.32 -22.13 -27.09
N GLU A 131 -13.56 -22.31 -26.63
CA GLU A 131 -14.19 -23.64 -26.63
C GLU A 131 -15.45 -23.65 -27.51
N THR A 132 -15.25 -23.74 -28.82
CA THR A 132 -16.26 -24.34 -29.72
C THR A 132 -15.81 -25.75 -30.11
N PRO A 133 -16.52 -26.80 -29.69
CA PRO A 133 -16.38 -28.11 -30.30
C PRO A 133 -16.97 -28.06 -31.72
N LYS A 134 -16.15 -28.38 -32.72
CA LYS A 134 -16.57 -28.64 -34.09
C LYS A 134 -17.69 -29.69 -34.10
N GLN A 135 -18.82 -29.38 -34.72
CA GLN A 135 -19.55 -30.36 -35.54
C GLN A 135 -20.16 -29.69 -36.78
N ASN A 136 -20.19 -30.51 -37.83
CA ASN A 136 -20.29 -30.17 -39.24
C ASN A 136 -21.68 -29.68 -39.66
N SER A 137 -21.76 -28.74 -40.60
CA SER A 137 -22.77 -28.75 -41.65
C SER A 137 -22.40 -27.81 -42.81
N THR A 138 -22.92 -28.14 -43.97
CA THR A 138 -22.40 -27.94 -45.32
C THR A 138 -22.95 -26.68 -45.98
N TYR A 139 -22.08 -25.97 -46.72
CA TYR A 139 -22.32 -25.22 -47.97
C TYR A 139 -23.48 -24.20 -48.05
N VAL A 140 -23.16 -22.92 -48.26
CA VAL A 140 -23.47 -22.14 -49.49
C VAL A 140 -22.53 -20.90 -49.54
N LYS A 141 -21.88 -20.70 -50.69
CA LYS A 141 -21.08 -19.52 -51.07
C LYS A 141 -21.99 -18.36 -51.49
N PHE A 142 -21.58 -17.10 -51.27
CA PHE A 142 -21.68 -15.97 -52.23
C PHE A 142 -20.81 -14.83 -51.67
N ALA A 143 -19.63 -14.57 -52.26
CA ALA A 143 -19.34 -13.56 -53.29
C ALA A 143 -18.95 -12.19 -52.68
N THR A 144 -17.66 -11.82 -52.73
CA THR A 144 -17.05 -10.78 -53.61
C THR A 144 -17.63 -9.38 -53.32
N THR A 145 -16.86 -8.34 -52.96
CA THR A 145 -15.76 -7.72 -53.72
C THR A 145 -14.97 -6.71 -52.84
N GLU A 146 -13.65 -6.69 -53.05
CA GLU A 146 -12.76 -5.53 -53.31
C GLU A 146 -13.00 -4.20 -52.53
N SER A 147 -12.00 -3.61 -51.87
CA SER A 147 -10.83 -3.04 -52.54
C SER A 147 -9.74 -2.55 -51.56
N THR A 148 -8.55 -3.12 -51.74
CA THR A 148 -7.25 -2.47 -52.01
C THR A 148 -6.88 -1.10 -51.39
N HIS A 149 -5.74 -1.13 -50.67
CA HIS A 149 -4.45 -0.50 -51.02
C HIS A 149 -3.84 0.46 -49.96
N SER A 150 -2.70 0.01 -49.39
CA SER A 150 -1.48 0.72 -48.92
C SER A 150 -1.61 2.07 -48.17
N GLY A 151 -0.89 2.39 -47.10
CA GLY A 151 0.49 2.06 -46.77
C GLY A 151 1.28 3.35 -46.48
N ILE A 152 1.96 3.38 -45.33
CA ILE A 152 3.19 4.15 -45.02
C ILE A 152 3.02 5.67 -44.75
N LYS A 153 3.19 6.11 -43.49
CA LYS A 153 4.44 6.65 -42.89
C LYS A 153 4.13 7.48 -41.62
N GLN A 154 5.02 7.36 -40.64
CA GLN A 154 5.14 8.25 -39.50
C GLN A 154 5.44 9.68 -39.96
N ASN A 155 4.86 10.68 -39.30
CA ASN A 155 5.62 11.87 -38.90
C ASN A 155 4.99 12.60 -37.72
N GLN A 156 5.86 13.17 -36.90
CA GLN A 156 5.59 14.00 -35.73
C GLN A 156 5.15 15.42 -36.14
N ASN A 157 4.69 16.15 -35.10
CA ASN A 157 4.42 17.58 -34.97
C ASN A 157 2.91 17.92 -34.94
N GLN A 158 2.30 18.15 -33.77
CA GLN A 158 2.39 19.30 -32.85
C GLN A 158 1.33 20.37 -33.19
N TYR A 159 0.86 21.06 -32.14
CA TYR A 159 -0.23 22.06 -32.03
C TYR A 159 -1.60 21.50 -31.59
N THR A 160 -2.33 22.00 -30.58
CA THR A 160 -2.07 22.79 -29.36
C THR A 160 -3.43 23.02 -28.70
N ALA A 161 -3.44 23.14 -27.37
CA ALA A 161 -4.38 23.97 -26.59
C ALA A 161 -5.86 23.58 -26.53
N TRP A 162 -6.23 22.71 -25.58
CA TRP A 162 -7.49 22.86 -24.83
C TRP A 162 -7.21 22.77 -23.32
N ARG A 163 -7.12 23.96 -22.74
CA ARG A 163 -6.92 24.29 -21.33
C ARG A 163 -8.31 24.46 -20.73
N TYR A 164 -8.78 23.53 -19.90
CA TYR A 164 -9.84 23.81 -18.95
C TYR A 164 -9.33 23.54 -17.53
N ARG A 165 -9.12 24.64 -16.82
CA ARG A 165 -9.05 24.71 -15.37
C ARG A 165 -10.40 24.26 -14.81
N SER A 166 -10.41 23.23 -13.97
CA SER A 166 -11.37 23.11 -12.89
C SER A 166 -10.60 23.21 -11.59
N GLN A 167 -10.48 24.46 -11.13
CA GLN A 167 -10.17 24.81 -9.76
C GLN A 167 -11.23 24.20 -8.85
N LEU A 168 -10.84 23.19 -8.08
CA LEU A 168 -11.41 22.86 -6.77
C LEU A 168 -10.27 22.31 -5.91
N CYS A 169 -9.31 23.19 -5.63
CA CYS A 169 -8.56 23.11 -4.39
C CYS A 169 -9.55 23.42 -3.26
N LEU A 170 -9.80 22.48 -2.35
CA LEU A 170 -10.32 22.80 -1.03
C LEU A 170 -9.20 22.64 0.01
N PRO A 171 -9.14 23.54 0.99
CA PRO A 171 -7.91 24.03 1.57
C PRO A 171 -7.51 23.25 2.82
N LYS A 172 -6.23 23.30 3.15
CA LYS A 172 -5.66 23.22 4.51
C LYS A 172 -6.71 23.03 5.61
N LEU A 173 -6.96 21.78 6.05
CA LEU A 173 -7.30 21.57 7.45
C LEU A 173 -5.99 21.70 8.25
N CYS A 174 -5.55 22.95 8.44
CA CYS A 174 -4.68 23.25 9.56
C CYS A 174 -5.53 23.15 10.82
N CYS A 175 -5.26 22.14 11.65
CA CYS A 175 -5.73 22.11 13.02
C CYS A 175 -5.11 23.30 13.77
N THR A 176 -5.93 24.24 14.24
CA THR A 176 -5.52 25.43 15.00
C THR A 176 -5.01 25.11 16.41
N TYR A 177 -4.85 23.83 16.78
CA TYR A 177 -4.51 23.40 18.14
C TYR A 177 -3.27 22.48 18.27
N CYS A 178 -2.62 22.09 17.18
CA CYS A 178 -1.46 21.18 17.23
C CYS A 178 -0.13 21.93 17.01
N ASN A 179 0.38 22.56 18.06
CA ASN A 179 1.65 23.30 18.03
C ASN A 179 2.87 22.35 18.21
N LYS A 180 3.09 21.43 17.27
CA LYS A 180 4.34 20.65 17.15
C LYS A 180 4.62 20.26 15.70
N TYR A 181 5.23 21.18 14.96
CA TYR A 181 5.76 20.97 13.62
C TYR A 181 6.93 19.97 13.65
N LYS A 182 6.81 18.84 12.93
CA LYS A 182 7.97 18.24 12.25
C LYS A 182 7.90 18.67 10.79
N GLN A 183 8.93 19.38 10.34
CA GLN A 183 9.05 19.96 9.01
C GLN A 183 9.03 18.84 7.95
N PHE A 184 7.96 18.74 7.18
CA PHE A 184 8.01 18.05 5.89
C PHE A 184 8.36 19.08 4.82
N ASN A 185 9.57 18.96 4.28
CA ASN A 185 10.11 19.86 3.29
C ASN A 185 9.29 19.86 2.01
N HIS A 186 9.09 21.06 1.48
CA HIS A 186 8.70 21.35 0.10
C HIS A 186 9.56 20.55 -0.89
N TYR A 187 8.95 19.75 -1.75
CA TYR A 187 9.57 19.36 -3.02
C TYR A 187 8.58 19.62 -4.14
N THR A 188 9.03 20.47 -5.06
CA THR A 188 8.33 21.00 -6.21
C THR A 188 8.09 19.93 -7.27
N ASP A 189 6.87 19.89 -7.80
CA ASP A 189 6.49 19.15 -9.00
C ASP A 189 7.42 19.51 -10.16
N ASN A 190 8.43 18.68 -10.44
CA ASN A 190 9.15 18.60 -11.71
C ASN A 190 10.36 17.66 -11.57
N TYR A 191 10.16 16.35 -11.71
CA TYR A 191 11.15 15.44 -12.29
C TYR A 191 10.43 14.13 -12.64
N GLU A 192 10.70 13.55 -13.81
CA GLU A 192 10.16 12.24 -14.16
C GLU A 192 10.62 11.20 -13.14
N ASP A 193 9.67 10.80 -12.30
CA ASP A 193 9.96 10.12 -11.05
C ASP A 193 10.27 8.64 -11.32
N LYS A 194 11.56 8.29 -11.26
CA LYS A 194 12.05 6.95 -11.58
C LYS A 194 11.54 5.92 -10.57
N TYR A 195 10.84 4.90 -11.06
CA TYR A 195 10.45 3.73 -10.25
C TYR A 195 11.69 2.84 -10.00
N ILE A 196 11.98 2.52 -8.74
CA ILE A 196 13.09 1.66 -8.34
C ILE A 196 12.56 0.35 -7.74
N TYR A 197 13.14 -0.77 -8.18
CA TYR A 197 12.84 -2.10 -7.68
C TYR A 197 13.88 -2.52 -6.62
N ASP A 198 13.46 -3.27 -5.60
CA ASP A 198 14.28 -3.70 -4.44
C ASP A 198 15.19 -2.58 -3.91
N CYS A 199 14.56 -1.50 -3.45
CA CYS A 199 15.30 -0.36 -2.94
C CYS A 199 16.25 -0.79 -1.81
N THR A 200 17.51 -0.38 -1.93
CA THR A 200 18.55 -0.74 -0.96
C THR A 200 18.33 -0.17 0.45
N LYS A 201 17.44 0.81 0.61
CA LYS A 201 17.13 1.47 1.88
C LYS A 201 15.97 0.83 2.62
N CYS A 202 14.87 0.52 1.91
CA CYS A 202 13.66 -0.05 2.53
C CYS A 202 13.43 -1.52 2.15
N GLY A 203 13.92 -1.97 0.99
CA GLY A 203 13.73 -3.32 0.45
C GLY A 203 12.48 -3.56 -0.34
N MET A 204 11.73 -2.51 -0.59
CA MET A 204 10.53 -2.57 -1.40
C MET A 204 10.77 -1.85 -2.72
N SER A 205 9.90 -2.12 -3.69
CA SER A 205 9.85 -1.35 -4.92
C SER A 205 8.98 -0.10 -4.71
N HIS A 206 9.48 1.08 -5.10
CA HIS A 206 8.78 2.35 -4.91
C HIS A 206 9.33 3.43 -5.86
N ILE A 207 8.65 4.58 -5.95
CA ILE A 207 9.15 5.76 -6.67
C ILE A 207 10.34 6.35 -5.91
N GLN A 208 11.46 6.64 -6.56
CA GLN A 208 12.73 7.03 -5.93
C GLN A 208 12.59 8.15 -4.88
N SER A 209 11.75 9.15 -5.14
CA SER A 209 11.46 10.29 -4.27
C SER A 209 10.64 9.93 -3.01
N HIS A 210 9.95 8.80 -3.01
CA HIS A 210 9.00 8.36 -1.98
C HIS A 210 9.49 7.15 -1.20
N CYS A 211 10.78 7.09 -0.84
CA CYS A 211 11.31 5.96 -0.08
C CYS A 211 10.66 5.89 1.31
N PRO A 212 9.97 4.78 1.67
CA PRO A 212 9.33 4.63 2.98
C PRO A 212 10.32 4.61 4.15
N ALA A 213 11.60 4.37 3.87
CA ALA A 213 12.63 4.44 4.89
C ALA A 213 13.19 5.86 5.08
N TYR A 214 12.75 6.86 4.32
CA TYR A 214 13.19 8.24 4.49
C TYR A 214 12.67 8.83 5.80
N GLY A 215 13.53 9.53 6.54
CA GLY A 215 13.24 10.04 7.88
C GLY A 215 13.34 9.00 9.00
N GLU A 216 13.41 7.71 8.67
CA GLU A 216 13.45 6.63 9.66
C GLU A 216 14.83 6.45 10.28
N LEU A 217 14.87 6.23 11.60
CA LEU A 217 16.09 5.97 12.35
C LEU A 217 16.34 4.45 12.44
N CYS A 218 17.48 4.01 11.92
CA CYS A 218 17.85 2.60 12.01
C CYS A 218 18.25 2.21 13.44
N MET A 219 17.52 1.27 14.04
CA MET A 219 17.79 0.78 15.39
C MET A 219 19.08 -0.04 15.50
N LYS A 220 19.59 -0.58 14.38
CA LYS A 220 20.86 -1.31 14.38
C LYS A 220 22.05 -0.36 14.47
N CYS A 221 22.09 0.69 13.66
CA CYS A 221 23.29 1.54 13.52
C CYS A 221 23.11 3.00 13.94
N GLY A 222 21.89 3.43 14.29
CA GLY A 222 21.58 4.79 14.67
C GLY A 222 21.61 5.82 13.54
N LYS A 223 21.74 5.41 12.27
CA LYS A 223 21.72 6.31 11.11
C LYS A 223 20.32 6.39 10.48
N MET A 224 20.02 7.50 9.82
CA MET A 224 18.72 7.75 9.20
C MET A 224 18.57 7.09 7.81
N ASN A 225 17.36 7.16 7.27
CA ASN A 225 17.01 6.94 5.86
C ASN A 225 17.13 5.50 5.34
N HIS A 226 17.05 4.49 6.22
CA HIS A 226 16.99 3.08 5.86
C HIS A 226 16.38 2.25 7.00
N PHE A 227 15.77 1.11 6.67
CA PHE A 227 15.25 0.18 7.67
C PHE A 227 16.35 -0.69 8.29
N SER A 228 16.16 -1.08 9.55
CA SER A 228 17.02 -2.01 10.28
C SER A 228 17.26 -3.33 9.53
N MET A 229 16.29 -3.80 8.75
CA MET A 229 16.44 -5.03 7.96
C MET A 229 17.42 -4.86 6.79
N LYS A 230 17.49 -3.67 6.18
CA LYS A 230 18.41 -3.36 5.08
C LYS A 230 19.70 -2.69 5.56
N CYS A 231 19.90 -2.60 6.87
CA CYS A 231 21.12 -2.08 7.45
C CYS A 231 22.31 -2.97 7.09
N ARG A 232 23.32 -2.38 6.45
CA ARG A 232 24.56 -3.06 6.04
C ARG A 232 25.66 -2.97 7.08
N VAL A 233 25.40 -2.34 8.23
CA VAL A 233 26.39 -2.22 9.30
C VAL A 233 26.54 -3.59 9.96
N PRO A 234 27.76 -4.15 10.02
CA PRO A 234 28.00 -5.44 10.66
C PRO A 234 27.54 -5.39 12.11
N PHE A 235 26.81 -6.41 12.53
CA PHE A 235 26.37 -6.57 13.90
C PHE A 235 27.34 -7.50 14.64
N VAL A 236 27.86 -7.04 15.77
CA VAL A 236 28.79 -7.79 16.61
C VAL A 236 27.97 -8.44 17.73
N THR A 237 28.02 -9.77 17.81
CA THR A 237 27.44 -10.56 18.89
C THR A 237 28.50 -10.83 19.96
N ASP A 238 28.12 -10.80 21.25
CA ASP A 238 29.00 -10.96 22.43
C ASP A 238 30.37 -10.29 22.25
N CYS A 239 30.37 -8.98 22.10
CA CYS A 239 31.60 -8.26 21.86
C CYS A 239 32.60 -8.45 23.01
N SER A 240 33.85 -8.79 22.68
CA SER A 240 34.92 -8.97 23.66
C SER A 240 35.20 -7.74 24.54
N LYS A 241 34.83 -6.54 24.08
CA LYS A 241 35.03 -5.29 24.82
C LYS A 241 33.91 -4.95 25.81
N CYS A 242 32.65 -5.26 25.47
CA CYS A 242 31.51 -4.85 26.30
C CYS A 242 30.59 -5.99 26.75
N GLY A 243 30.74 -7.19 26.18
CA GLY A 243 29.90 -8.36 26.45
C GLY A 243 28.47 -8.28 25.94
N MET A 244 28.14 -7.26 25.14
CA MET A 244 26.80 -7.06 24.59
C MET A 244 26.80 -7.08 23.07
N ASN A 245 25.61 -7.33 22.53
CA ASN A 245 25.33 -7.29 21.10
C ASN A 245 25.12 -5.84 20.64
N HIS A 246 25.81 -5.41 19.58
CA HIS A 246 25.68 -4.04 19.05
C HIS A 246 26.20 -3.94 17.61
N ALA A 247 25.89 -2.85 16.90
CA ALA A 247 26.52 -2.57 15.60
C ALA A 247 28.01 -2.22 15.77
N LYS A 248 28.87 -2.71 14.88
CA LYS A 248 30.35 -2.61 14.96
C LYS A 248 30.90 -1.21 15.30
N LEU A 249 30.22 -0.14 14.89
CA LEU A 249 30.65 1.25 15.10
C LEU A 249 30.09 1.89 16.39
N MET A 250 29.22 1.19 17.11
CA MET A 250 28.48 1.70 18.27
C MET A 250 28.81 0.92 19.54
N CYS A 251 30.09 0.61 19.75
CA CYS A 251 30.50 -0.11 20.94
C CYS A 251 30.33 0.78 22.19
N PRO A 252 29.53 0.38 23.19
CA PRO A 252 29.30 1.18 24.39
C PRO A 252 30.54 1.30 25.28
N ALA A 253 31.53 0.42 25.05
CA ALA A 253 32.84 0.51 25.70
C ALA A 253 33.74 1.59 25.10
N GLN A 254 33.46 2.10 23.89
CA GLN A 254 34.32 3.04 23.20
C GLN A 254 34.50 4.33 24.03
N GLY A 255 35.75 4.72 24.25
CA GLY A 255 36.11 5.92 25.02
C GLY A 255 35.93 5.79 26.54
N ARG A 256 35.43 4.66 27.06
CA ARG A 256 35.32 4.44 28.50
C ARG A 256 36.66 3.99 29.09
N ILE A 257 37.00 4.55 30.25
CA ILE A 257 38.14 4.15 31.09
C ILE A 257 37.64 3.13 32.10
N CYS A 258 38.28 1.96 32.14
CA CYS A 258 37.94 0.92 33.11
C CYS A 258 38.48 1.29 34.51
N ARG A 259 37.65 1.15 35.54
CA ARG A 259 38.04 1.47 36.92
C ARG A 259 39.00 0.45 37.54
N HIS A 260 39.04 -0.78 37.03
CA HIS A 260 39.91 -1.83 37.55
C HIS A 260 41.35 -1.69 37.06
N CYS A 261 41.56 -1.30 35.79
CA CYS A 261 42.90 -1.27 35.18
C CYS A 261 43.29 0.07 34.54
N ASN A 262 42.42 1.09 34.60
CA ASN A 262 42.60 2.40 33.99
C ASN A 262 42.88 2.39 32.47
N LYS A 263 42.66 1.26 31.78
CA LYS A 263 42.77 1.15 30.32
C LYS A 263 41.45 1.52 29.64
N LEU A 264 41.54 2.02 28.41
CA LEU A 264 40.40 2.45 27.61
C LEU A 264 39.67 1.28 26.91
N ASN A 265 38.48 1.58 26.38
CA ASN A 265 37.78 0.80 25.35
C ASN A 265 37.28 -0.60 25.75
N HIS A 266 36.99 -0.83 27.03
CA HIS A 266 36.27 -2.04 27.50
C HIS A 266 35.40 -1.71 28.72
N LEU A 267 34.37 -2.53 28.95
CA LEU A 267 33.57 -2.47 30.17
C LEU A 267 34.19 -3.34 31.26
N GLU A 268 33.95 -2.99 32.52
CA GLU A 268 34.45 -3.69 33.71
C GLU A 268 34.15 -5.19 33.68
N VAL A 269 32.98 -5.57 33.13
CA VAL A 269 32.55 -6.97 33.00
C VAL A 269 33.47 -7.82 32.13
N LYS A 270 34.17 -7.22 31.16
CA LYS A 270 35.17 -7.89 30.29
C LYS A 270 36.60 -7.45 30.62
N CYS A 271 36.83 -6.85 31.79
CA CYS A 271 38.18 -6.46 32.20
C CYS A 271 39.02 -7.71 32.52
N PRO A 272 40.19 -7.90 31.89
CA PRO A 272 41.06 -9.03 32.16
C PRO A 272 41.71 -8.97 33.55
N ASP A 273 41.87 -7.75 34.08
CA ASP A 273 42.43 -7.48 35.41
C ASP A 273 41.32 -7.47 36.48
N ARG A 274 40.10 -7.95 36.17
CA ARG A 274 39.00 -8.06 37.13
C ARG A 274 39.33 -9.17 38.13
N PRO A 275 39.40 -8.87 39.45
CA PRO A 275 39.68 -9.89 40.45
C PRO A 275 38.61 -10.98 40.37
N SER A 276 39.05 -12.23 40.43
CA SER A 276 38.11 -13.35 40.42
C SER A 276 37.23 -13.29 41.68
N VAL A 277 36.01 -13.83 41.61
CA VAL A 277 35.09 -13.88 42.78
C VAL A 277 35.76 -14.54 44.00
N PHE A 278 36.78 -15.38 43.79
CA PHE A 278 37.58 -16.00 44.84
C PHE A 278 38.53 -15.04 45.58
N GLU A 279 39.08 -14.03 44.90
CA GLU A 279 40.04 -13.09 45.50
C GLU A 279 39.34 -12.00 46.34
N GLN A 280 38.07 -11.70 46.05
CA GLN A 280 37.29 -10.73 46.82
C GLN A 280 36.88 -11.24 48.21
N ILE A 281 36.83 -12.57 48.41
CA ILE A 281 36.45 -13.19 49.69
C ILE A 281 37.65 -13.23 50.67
N GLN A 282 38.90 -13.29 50.16
CA GLN A 282 40.11 -13.31 50.99
C GLN A 282 40.52 -11.94 51.56
N SER A 283 39.84 -10.86 51.18
CA SER A 283 40.07 -9.50 51.70
C SER A 283 39.10 -9.12 52.86
N ILE A 284 38.26 -10.06 53.31
CA ILE A 284 37.22 -9.86 54.34
C ILE A 284 37.46 -10.77 55.57
N CYS A 285 38.50 -11.62 55.55
CA CYS A 285 39.00 -12.35 56.73
C CYS A 285 40.35 -11.78 57.16
#